data_AF-A0A534LZ06-F1
#
_entry.id   AF-A0A534LZ06-F1
#
_cell.length_a   1.000
_cell.length_b   1.000
_cell.length_c   1.000
_cell.angle_alpha   90.00
_cell.angle_beta   90.00
_cell.angle_gamma   90.00
#
_symmetry.space_group_name_H-M   'P 1'
#
loop_
_entity.id
_entity.type
_entity.pdbx_description
1 polymer ?
#
loop_
_entity_poly.entity_id
_entity_poly.type
_entity_poly.pdbx_seq_one_letter_code
_entity_poly.pdbx_strand_id
1 'polypeptide(L)'
;MEKVVVSLGGSVLVPGEDDARYVHALAQLLQSLSSRVKLFVVTGGGRVARYYIETGRSIGIGERTLDEFGIAVTRLNARLLSAALRGRANREPATAYAEAARLARRYPIVVMGGTRPGHTTDRVSASLAR
;
A
#
# COMPACT_ATOMS: atom_id res chain seq x y z
N MET A 1 12.65 -15.11 -11.86
CA MET A 1 11.67 -14.04 -12.14
C MET A 1 12.16 -12.78 -11.47
N GLU A 2 12.32 -11.70 -12.23
CA GLU A 2 12.75 -10.38 -11.72
C GLU A 2 11.77 -9.86 -10.66
N LYS A 3 12.26 -9.11 -9.67
CA LYS A 3 11.45 -8.52 -8.59
C LYS A 3 11.35 -7.02 -8.81
N VAL A 4 10.12 -6.50 -8.80
CA VAL A 4 9.84 -5.08 -8.99
C VAL A 4 9.02 -4.58 -7.80
N VAL A 5 9.47 -3.46 -7.22
CA VAL A 5 8.75 -2.76 -6.16
C VAL A 5 8.10 -1.51 -6.75
N VAL A 6 6.79 -1.37 -6.54
CA VAL A 6 6.00 -0.22 -6.97
C VAL A 6 5.62 0.59 -5.74
N SER A 7 6.17 1.81 -5.63
CA SER A 7 5.70 2.80 -4.64
C SER A 7 4.49 3.51 -5.21
N LEU A 8 3.30 3.21 -4.69
CA LEU A 8 2.04 3.76 -5.19
C LEU A 8 1.54 4.86 -4.26
N GLY A 9 1.58 6.11 -4.71
CA GLY A 9 1.07 7.24 -3.95
C GLY A 9 -0.41 7.11 -3.61
N GLY A 10 -0.78 7.28 -2.33
CA GLY A 10 -2.18 7.18 -1.91
C GLY A 10 -3.10 8.24 -2.53
N SER A 11 -2.56 9.44 -2.82
CA SER A 11 -3.30 10.47 -3.55
C SER A 11 -3.55 10.09 -5.01
N VAL A 12 -2.82 9.12 -5.56
CA VAL A 12 -3.01 8.61 -6.93
C VAL A 12 -4.00 7.46 -6.93
N LEU A 13 -3.97 6.60 -5.89
CA LEU A 13 -4.86 5.46 -5.79
C LEU A 13 -6.31 5.87 -5.46
N VAL A 14 -6.50 6.83 -4.55
CA VAL A 14 -7.83 7.28 -4.09
C VAL A 14 -7.87 8.82 -4.05
N PRO A 15 -7.77 9.51 -5.21
CA PRO A 15 -7.91 10.96 -5.33
C PRO A 15 -9.35 11.47 -5.15
N GLY A 16 -10.35 10.60 -4.92
CA GLY A 16 -11.77 10.94 -4.86
C GLY A 16 -12.34 11.46 -6.18
N GLU A 17 -11.76 11.04 -7.31
CA GLU A 17 -12.12 11.46 -8.66
C GLU A 17 -12.17 10.21 -9.56
N ASP A 18 -13.36 9.61 -9.69
CA ASP A 18 -13.57 8.37 -10.47
C ASP A 18 -12.57 7.24 -10.10
N ASP A 19 -12.32 7.11 -8.80
CA ASP A 19 -11.32 6.19 -8.23
C ASP A 19 -11.56 4.74 -8.66
N ALA A 20 -12.83 4.34 -8.82
CA ALA A 20 -13.20 3.00 -9.23
C ALA A 20 -12.61 2.63 -10.61
N ARG A 21 -12.68 3.54 -11.58
CA ARG A 21 -12.10 3.34 -12.92
C ARG A 21 -10.59 3.18 -12.84
N TYR A 22 -9.91 4.05 -12.08
CA TYR A 22 -8.45 3.99 -11.92
C TYR A 22 -8.00 2.69 -11.25
N VAL A 23 -8.63 2.33 -10.12
CA VAL A 23 -8.32 1.10 -9.38
C VAL A 23 -8.53 -0.13 -10.25
N HIS A 24 -9.59 -0.15 -11.06
CA HIS A 24 -9.85 -1.25 -12.00
C HIS A 24 -8.75 -1.38 -13.05
N ALA A 25 -8.40 -0.30 -13.72
CA ALA A 25 -7.35 -0.28 -14.75
C ALA A 25 -5.98 -0.65 -14.17
N LEU A 26 -5.65 -0.13 -12.99
CA LEU A 26 -4.41 -0.45 -12.28
C LEU A 26 -4.36 -1.94 -11.91
N ALA A 27 -5.44 -2.51 -11.39
CA ALA A 27 -5.51 -3.92 -11.06
C ALA A 27 -5.29 -4.82 -12.29
N GLN A 28 -5.88 -4.48 -13.44
CA GLN A 28 -5.67 -5.18 -14.71
C GLN A 28 -4.20 -5.12 -15.16
N LEU A 29 -3.58 -3.94 -15.09
CA LEU A 29 -2.17 -3.74 -15.42
C LEU A 29 -1.25 -4.56 -14.53
N LEU A 30 -1.43 -4.51 -13.20
CA LEU A 30 -0.62 -5.29 -12.27
C LEU A 30 -0.81 -6.79 -12.47
N GLN A 31 -2.02 -7.24 -12.76
CA GLN A 31 -2.29 -8.65 -13.08
C GLN A 31 -1.53 -9.09 -14.33
N SER A 32 -1.56 -8.31 -15.41
CA SER A 32 -0.87 -8.67 -16.65
C SER A 32 0.65 -8.72 -16.45
N LEU A 33 1.24 -7.73 -15.76
CA LEU A 33 2.66 -7.67 -15.45
C LEU A 33 3.11 -8.80 -14.52
N SER A 34 2.25 -9.24 -13.59
CA SER A 34 2.56 -10.31 -12.63
C SER A 34 2.83 -11.68 -13.26
N SER A 35 2.56 -11.84 -14.57
CA SER A 35 2.93 -13.03 -15.34
C SER A 35 4.41 -13.06 -15.74
N ARG A 36 5.08 -11.89 -15.75
CA ARG A 36 6.48 -11.71 -16.19
C ARG A 36 7.43 -11.40 -15.04
N VAL A 37 6.94 -10.66 -14.05
CA VAL A 37 7.75 -10.20 -12.90
C VAL A 37 7.04 -10.46 -11.58
N LYS A 38 7.82 -10.54 -10.51
CA LYS A 38 7.31 -10.58 -9.13
C LYS A 38 7.04 -9.16 -8.67
N LEU A 39 5.78 -8.85 -8.39
CA LEU A 39 5.39 -7.51 -7.97
C LEU A 39 5.28 -7.42 -6.45
N PHE A 40 5.86 -6.35 -5.92
CA PHE A 40 5.59 -5.85 -4.59
C PHE A 40 5.04 -4.44 -4.72
N VAL A 41 3.89 -4.15 -4.11
CA VAL A 41 3.22 -2.85 -4.20
C VAL A 41 3.08 -2.29 -2.80
N VAL A 42 3.57 -1.07 -2.57
CA VAL A 42 3.41 -0.36 -1.29
C VAL A 42 2.50 0.84 -1.54
N THR A 43 1.34 0.89 -0.88
CA THR A 43 0.38 1.97 -1.07
C THR A 43 0.52 3.06 -0.02
N GLY A 44 0.55 4.32 -0.44
CA GLY A 44 0.51 5.50 0.43
C GLY A 44 -0.87 5.78 1.02
N GLY A 45 -0.93 6.73 1.97
CA GLY A 45 -2.16 7.09 2.68
C GLY A 45 -3.03 8.16 2.01
N GLY A 46 -2.44 9.03 1.18
CA GLY A 46 -3.18 10.02 0.39
C GLY A 46 -3.92 11.07 1.22
N ARG A 47 -5.02 11.60 0.64
CA ARG A 47 -5.83 12.66 1.27
C ARG A 47 -6.48 12.19 2.57
N VAL A 48 -6.94 10.95 2.63
CA VAL A 48 -7.59 10.38 3.81
C VAL A 48 -6.62 10.33 5.00
N ALA A 49 -5.36 9.94 4.77
CA ALA A 49 -4.37 9.93 5.85
C ALA A 49 -4.10 11.34 6.37
N ARG A 50 -3.94 12.32 5.46
CA ARG A 50 -3.75 13.73 5.83
C ARG A 50 -4.92 14.25 6.67
N TYR A 51 -6.16 13.97 6.26
CA TYR A 51 -7.35 14.36 6.99
C TYR A 51 -7.34 13.88 8.45
N TYR A 52 -7.08 12.59 8.68
CA TYR A 52 -7.02 12.03 10.04
C TYR A 52 -5.83 12.56 10.85
N ILE A 53 -4.67 12.73 10.21
CA ILE A 53 -3.47 13.27 10.87
C ILE A 53 -3.69 14.73 11.29
N GLU A 54 -4.22 15.56 10.40
CA GLU A 54 -4.48 16.99 10.66
C GLU A 54 -5.57 17.17 11.72
N THR A 55 -6.66 16.39 11.63
CA THR A 55 -7.74 16.40 12.63
C THR A 55 -7.24 15.92 13.99
N GLY A 56 -6.46 14.83 14.02
CA GLY A 56 -5.88 14.34 15.28
C GLY A 56 -4.92 15.34 15.90
N ARG A 57 -4.12 16.02 15.07
CA ARG A 57 -3.20 17.07 15.53
C ARG A 57 -3.94 18.26 16.12
N SER A 58 -5.05 18.69 15.53
CA SER A 58 -5.83 19.84 16.04
C SER A 58 -6.47 19.58 17.41
N ILE A 59 -6.69 18.31 17.77
CA ILE A 59 -7.19 17.90 19.10
C ILE A 59 -6.09 17.42 20.05
N GLY A 60 -4.81 17.60 19.71
CA GLY A 60 -3.68 17.34 20.60
C GLY A 60 -3.21 15.88 20.67
N ILE A 61 -3.54 15.03 19.70
CA ILE A 61 -2.99 13.66 19.63
C ILE A 61 -1.49 13.72 19.29
N GLY A 62 -0.69 12.91 19.99
CA GLY A 62 0.76 12.84 19.78
C GLY A 62 1.16 12.23 18.43
N GLU A 63 2.27 12.71 17.86
CA GLU A 63 2.74 12.35 16.50
C GLU A 63 2.89 10.84 16.27
N ARG A 64 3.32 10.07 17.28
CA ARG A 64 3.41 8.62 17.16
C ARG A 64 2.05 7.97 16.84
N THR A 65 0.98 8.44 17.48
CA THR A 65 -0.38 7.94 17.23
C THR A 65 -0.91 8.46 15.89
N LEU A 66 -0.55 9.67 15.48
CA LEU A 66 -0.88 10.19 14.15
C LEU A 66 -0.23 9.35 13.04
N ASP A 67 1.03 8.93 13.22
CA ASP A 67 1.69 7.99 12.32
C ASP A 67 0.94 6.66 12.24
N GLU A 68 0.43 6.15 13.37
CA GLU A 68 -0.38 4.93 13.40
C GLU A 68 -1.69 5.10 12.60
N PHE A 69 -2.33 6.27 12.65
CA PHE A 69 -3.49 6.60 11.80
C PHE A 69 -3.10 6.62 10.32
N GLY A 70 -1.99 7.26 9.97
CA GLY A 70 -1.45 7.27 8.61
C GLY A 70 -1.20 5.85 8.09
N ILE A 71 -0.58 5.00 8.91
CA ILE A 71 -0.33 3.59 8.61
C ILE A 71 -1.65 2.83 8.43
N ALA A 72 -2.63 3.02 9.31
CA ALA A 72 -3.94 2.38 9.18
C ALA A 72 -4.61 2.72 7.83
N VAL A 73 -4.57 3.99 7.42
CA VAL A 73 -5.11 4.42 6.12
C VAL A 73 -4.32 3.83 4.96
N THR A 74 -2.99 3.80 5.03
CA THR A 74 -2.18 3.15 3.97
C THR A 74 -2.56 1.68 3.80
N ARG A 75 -2.88 0.97 4.89
CA ARG A 75 -3.29 -0.43 4.86
C ARG A 75 -4.72 -0.60 4.35
N LEU A 76 -5.61 0.35 4.63
CA LEU A 76 -6.95 0.37 4.04
C LEU A 76 -6.87 0.50 2.51
N ASN A 77 -6.04 1.42 2.01
CA ASN A 77 -5.74 1.58 0.59
C ASN A 77 -5.17 0.29 -0.03
N ALA A 78 -4.20 -0.34 0.64
CA ALA A 78 -3.63 -1.62 0.22
C ALA A 78 -4.69 -2.74 0.17
N ARG A 79 -5.63 -2.79 1.12
CA ARG A 79 -6.73 -3.77 1.13
C ARG A 79 -7.68 -3.56 -0.03
N LEU A 80 -8.02 -2.30 -0.35
CA LEU A 80 -8.84 -1.97 -1.53
C LEU A 80 -8.20 -2.52 -2.81
N LEU A 81 -6.91 -2.23 -3.02
CA LEU A 81 -6.17 -2.75 -4.19
C LEU A 81 -6.11 -4.28 -4.20
N SER A 82 -5.85 -4.90 -3.03
CA SER A 82 -5.78 -6.37 -2.90
C SER A 82 -7.11 -7.04 -3.26
N ALA A 83 -8.24 -6.45 -2.86
CA ALA A 83 -9.57 -6.91 -3.24
C ALA A 83 -9.81 -6.79 -4.75
N ALA A 84 -9.39 -5.68 -5.37
CA ALA A 84 -9.47 -5.49 -6.82
C ALA A 84 -8.63 -6.50 -7.61
N LEU A 85 -7.57 -7.06 -7.01
CA LEU A 85 -6.71 -8.08 -7.61
C LEU A 85 -7.29 -9.51 -7.55
N ARG A 86 -8.51 -9.71 -7.01
CA ARG A 86 -9.31 -10.96 -7.11
C ARG A 86 -8.51 -12.25 -6.84
N GLY A 87 -7.77 -12.30 -5.74
CA GLY A 87 -7.02 -13.48 -5.30
C GLY A 87 -5.61 -13.64 -5.89
N ARG A 88 -5.19 -12.75 -6.79
CA ARG A 88 -3.80 -12.68 -7.30
C ARG A 88 -2.82 -12.05 -6.30
N ALA A 89 -3.35 -11.42 -5.25
CA ALA A 89 -2.56 -10.82 -4.18
C ALA A 89 -2.98 -11.35 -2.80
N ASN A 90 -2.14 -11.12 -1.79
CA ASN A 90 -2.48 -11.33 -0.39
C ASN A 90 -3.69 -10.49 0.01
N ARG A 91 -4.67 -11.10 0.70
CA ARG A 91 -5.87 -10.41 1.18
C ARG A 91 -5.55 -9.32 2.21
N GLU A 92 -4.72 -9.65 3.20
CA GLU A 92 -4.28 -8.72 4.23
C GLU A 92 -2.90 -8.16 3.86
N PRO A 93 -2.71 -6.83 3.82
CA PRO A 93 -1.43 -6.21 3.48
C PRO A 93 -0.33 -6.65 4.44
N ALA A 94 0.85 -6.97 3.90
CA ALA A 94 1.97 -7.35 4.74
C ALA A 94 2.40 -6.16 5.61
N THR A 95 2.65 -6.43 6.89
CA THR A 95 2.99 -5.41 7.90
C THR A 95 4.50 -5.32 8.16
N ALA A 96 5.25 -6.30 7.68
CA ALA A 96 6.70 -6.40 7.80
C ALA A 96 7.36 -6.98 6.53
N TYR A 97 8.63 -6.67 6.30
CA TYR A 97 9.38 -7.16 5.13
C TYR A 97 9.50 -8.69 5.10
N ALA A 98 9.72 -9.32 6.26
CA ALA A 98 9.79 -10.78 6.37
C ALA A 98 8.45 -11.45 5.98
N GLU A 99 7.33 -10.82 6.34
CA GLU A 99 6.00 -11.27 5.95
C GLU A 99 5.80 -11.13 4.44
N ALA A 100 6.20 -10.01 3.84
CA ALA A 100 6.15 -9.80 2.40
C ALA A 100 6.96 -10.87 1.64
N ALA A 101 8.17 -11.19 2.11
CA ALA A 101 9.00 -12.26 1.55
C ALA A 101 8.34 -13.65 1.67
N ARG A 102 7.61 -13.92 2.75
CA ARG A 102 6.84 -15.16 2.93
C ARG A 102 5.66 -15.22 1.96
N LEU A 103 4.89 -14.14 1.82
CA LEU A 103 3.75 -14.04 0.93
C LEU A 103 4.16 -14.13 -0.53
N ALA A 104 5.36 -13.67 -0.88
CA ALA A 104 5.93 -13.80 -2.22
C ALA A 104 6.15 -15.25 -2.66
N ARG A 105 6.06 -16.25 -1.77
CA ARG A 105 6.04 -17.67 -2.18
C ARG A 105 4.68 -18.14 -2.66
N ARG A 106 3.60 -17.46 -2.27
CA ARG A 106 2.21 -17.87 -2.53
C ARG A 106 1.51 -17.00 -3.57
N TYR A 107 1.77 -15.70 -3.54
CA TYR A 107 1.05 -14.73 -4.37
C TYR A 107 1.98 -14.09 -5.40
N PRO A 108 1.59 -14.00 -6.68
CA PRO A 108 2.40 -13.33 -7.71
C PRO A 108 2.56 -11.83 -7.45
N ILE A 109 1.60 -11.22 -6.74
CA ILE A 109 1.63 -9.81 -6.30
C ILE A 109 1.57 -9.79 -4.77
N VAL A 110 2.47 -9.04 -4.14
CA VAL A 110 2.45 -8.79 -2.69
C VAL A 110 2.15 -7.32 -2.44
N VAL A 111 1.09 -7.03 -1.70
CA VAL A 111 0.69 -5.66 -1.36
C VAL A 111 1.01 -5.36 0.11
N MET A 112 1.53 -4.16 0.35
CA MET A 112 1.91 -3.63 1.66
C MET A 112 1.35 -2.22 1.84
N GLY A 113 1.31 -1.77 3.09
CA GLY A 113 1.18 -0.35 3.44
C GLY A 113 2.38 0.12 4.25
N GLY A 114 2.17 1.11 5.11
CA GLY A 114 3.13 1.52 6.12
C GLY A 114 3.43 0.40 7.14
N THR A 115 4.66 0.39 7.64
CA THR A 115 5.16 -0.65 8.55
C THR A 115 5.18 -0.17 9.99
N ARG A 116 5.86 0.95 10.27
CA ARG A 116 6.04 1.50 11.61
C ARG A 116 6.10 3.04 11.60
N PRO A 117 5.83 3.71 12.74
CA PRO A 117 5.97 5.16 12.87
C PRO A 117 7.33 5.71 12.44
N GLY A 118 7.34 6.98 11.99
CA GLY A 118 8.52 7.70 11.50
C GLY A 118 8.97 7.31 10.08
N HIS A 119 8.22 6.47 9.37
CA HIS A 119 8.57 6.00 8.02
C HIS A 119 7.50 6.39 6.99
N THR A 120 7.92 7.02 5.90
CA THR A 120 7.09 7.18 4.70
C THR A 120 6.96 5.86 3.94
N THR A 121 5.93 5.74 3.11
CA THR A 121 5.78 4.57 2.24
C THR A 121 6.89 4.46 1.19
N ASP A 122 7.49 5.58 0.76
CA ASP A 122 8.66 5.53 -0.13
C ASP A 122 9.88 4.91 0.57
N ARG A 123 10.09 5.21 1.86
CA ARG A 123 11.12 4.53 2.66
C ARG A 123 10.84 3.04 2.77
N VAL A 124 9.58 2.65 2.96
CA VAL A 124 9.18 1.24 2.98
C VAL A 124 9.47 0.57 1.64
N SER A 125 9.10 1.19 0.52
CA SER A 125 9.37 0.71 -0.84
C SER A 125 10.87 0.53 -1.10
N ALA A 126 11.66 1.56 -0.79
CA ALA A 126 13.12 1.52 -0.99
C ALA A 126 13.80 0.46 -0.11
N SER A 127 13.31 0.25 1.13
CA SER A 127 13.83 -0.80 2.02
C SER A 127 13.46 -2.19 1.53
N LEU A 128 12.27 -2.35 0.93
CA LEU A 128 11.80 -3.62 0.36
C LEU A 128 12.51 -3.98 -0.94
N ALA A 129 13.00 -2.99 -1.68
CA ALA A 129 13.71 -3.17 -2.95
C ALA A 129 15.18 -3.57 -2.78
N ARG A 130 15.72 -3.48 -1.56
CA ARG A 130 17.06 -3.97 -1.21
C ARG A 130 17.05 -5.48 -1.01
#